data_AF-G0QSX8-F1
#
_entry.id   AF-G0QSX8-F1
#
_cell.length_a   1.000
_cell.length_b   1.000
_cell.length_c   1.000
_cell.angle_alpha   90.00
_cell.angle_beta   90.00
_cell.angle_gamma   90.00
#
_symmetry.space_group_name_H-M   'P 1'
#
loop_
_entity.id
_entity.type
_entity.pdbx_description
1 polymer ?
#
loop_
_entity_poly.entity_id
_entity_poly.type
_entity_poly.pdbx_seq_one_letter_code
_entity_poly.pdbx_strand_id
1 'polypeptide(L)'
;MNQPKQQTQEIKNNQNIIQNNQQNQQNNQQQQQQNNNETQENPLNIAQLIQRKDKKDPGNPEIPENPQNNENPENPESPENPESPENPENQDNKKDHNTQMKSQADENEQSQVKVNDCNAKEFPFTDVLNKLKLNEGYPIVNLIAAQQSKRGSFYAGIARACFNSDAIIVNSLIETGIEKYALRRNLTVIGVAPENCVKYPKINSIQKSSDEISNCHTHIFLLIILKMKLDQQ
;
A
#
# COMPACT_ATOMS: atom_id res chain seq x y z
N MET A 1 -42.91 -42.17 -4.81
CA MET A 1 -42.56 -41.57 -3.51
C MET A 1 -41.05 -41.67 -3.31
N ASN A 2 -40.28 -40.63 -3.64
CA ASN A 2 -38.82 -40.58 -3.38
C ASN A 2 -38.34 -39.13 -3.42
N GLN A 3 -38.63 -38.33 -2.39
CA GLN A 3 -38.08 -36.98 -2.20
C GLN A 3 -37.67 -36.54 -0.75
N PRO A 4 -37.40 -37.39 0.26
CA PRO A 4 -36.92 -36.88 1.56
C PRO A 4 -35.40 -36.66 1.70
N LYS A 5 -34.56 -37.05 0.73
CA LYS A 5 -33.09 -37.08 0.95
C LYS A 5 -32.36 -35.75 0.70
N GLN A 6 -32.89 -34.86 -0.14
CA GLN A 6 -32.20 -33.60 -0.46
C GLN A 6 -32.36 -32.54 0.63
N GLN A 7 -33.53 -32.48 1.29
CA GLN A 7 -33.82 -31.48 2.32
C GLN A 7 -32.92 -31.63 3.57
N THR A 8 -32.51 -32.86 3.90
CA THR A 8 -31.65 -33.14 5.07
C THR A 8 -30.19 -32.70 4.87
N GLN A 9 -29.69 -32.66 3.62
CA GLN A 9 -28.32 -32.20 3.34
C GLN A 9 -28.20 -30.68 3.44
N GLU A 10 -29.21 -29.96 2.98
CA GLU A 10 -29.23 -28.49 3.03
C GLU A 10 -29.27 -27.96 4.47
N ILE A 11 -30.03 -28.62 5.35
CA ILE A 11 -30.08 -28.26 6.78
C ILE A 11 -28.70 -28.44 7.45
N LYS A 12 -27.97 -29.51 7.11
CA LYS A 12 -26.63 -29.76 7.67
C LYS A 12 -25.61 -28.71 7.20
N ASN A 13 -25.68 -28.30 5.94
CA ASN A 13 -24.80 -27.26 5.40
C ASN A 13 -25.05 -25.91 6.07
N ASN A 14 -26.31 -25.54 6.29
CA ASN A 14 -26.67 -24.29 6.95
C ASN A 14 -26.25 -24.26 8.42
N GLN A 15 -26.33 -25.39 9.14
CA GLN A 15 -25.85 -25.47 10.52
C GLN A 15 -24.33 -25.27 10.64
N ASN A 16 -23.55 -25.81 9.70
CA ASN A 16 -22.09 -25.62 9.68
C ASN A 16 -21.70 -24.15 9.42
N ILE A 17 -22.42 -23.45 8.54
CA ILE A 17 -22.18 -22.02 8.27
C ILE A 17 -22.45 -21.18 9.53
N ILE A 18 -23.52 -21.47 10.25
CA ILE A 18 -23.87 -20.75 11.48
C ILE A 18 -22.81 -20.98 12.57
N GLN A 19 -22.34 -22.21 12.74
CA GLN A 19 -21.28 -22.52 13.72
C GLN A 19 -19.96 -21.80 13.39
N ASN A 20 -19.53 -21.80 12.12
CA ASN A 20 -18.30 -21.10 11.71
C ASN A 20 -18.39 -19.59 11.94
N ASN A 21 -19.55 -18.98 11.67
CA ASN A 21 -19.75 -17.55 11.90
C ASN A 21 -19.70 -17.19 13.39
N GLN A 22 -20.27 -18.03 14.27
CA GLN A 22 -20.19 -17.81 15.72
C GLN A 22 -18.76 -17.93 16.25
N GLN A 23 -17.98 -18.90 15.77
CA GLN A 23 -16.59 -19.08 16.18
C GLN A 23 -15.70 -17.90 15.75
N ASN A 24 -15.90 -17.38 14.53
CA ASN A 24 -15.18 -16.19 14.06
C ASN A 24 -15.50 -14.94 14.89
N GLN A 25 -16.76 -14.76 15.33
CA GLN A 25 -17.12 -13.65 16.22
C GLN A 25 -16.44 -13.76 17.59
N GLN A 26 -16.35 -14.97 18.16
CA GLN A 26 -15.66 -15.20 19.44
C GLN A 26 -14.15 -14.89 19.34
N ASN A 27 -13.50 -15.31 18.25
CA ASN A 27 -12.07 -15.04 18.03
C ASN A 27 -11.77 -13.53 17.91
N ASN A 28 -12.62 -12.78 17.22
CA ASN A 28 -12.47 -11.32 17.11
C ASN A 28 -12.63 -10.61 18.46
N GLN A 29 -13.53 -11.09 19.33
CA GLN A 29 -13.69 -10.51 20.68
C GLN A 29 -12.46 -10.77 21.57
N GLN A 30 -11.84 -11.95 21.48
CA GLN A 30 -10.62 -12.26 22.24
C GLN A 30 -9.42 -11.41 21.80
N GLN A 31 -9.26 -11.17 20.51
CA GLN A 31 -8.17 -10.30 20.00
C GLN A 31 -8.28 -8.85 20.48
N GLN A 32 -9.50 -8.31 20.56
CA GLN A 32 -9.72 -6.95 21.08
C GLN A 32 -9.37 -6.84 22.57
N GLN A 33 -9.56 -7.89 23.35
CA GLN A 33 -9.19 -7.90 24.77
C GLN A 33 -7.67 -7.98 24.98
N GLN A 34 -6.93 -8.67 24.10
CA GLN A 34 -5.47 -8.75 24.19
C GLN A 34 -4.79 -7.41 23.85
N ASN A 35 -5.28 -6.70 22.84
CA ASN A 35 -4.72 -5.40 22.43
C ASN A 35 -4.87 -4.30 23.51
N ASN A 36 -5.87 -4.42 24.40
CA ASN A 36 -6.07 -3.43 25.46
C ASN A 36 -5.10 -3.60 26.65
N ASN A 37 -4.38 -4.73 26.76
CA ASN A 37 -3.48 -4.99 27.88
C ASN A 37 -2.01 -4.60 27.61
N GLU A 38 -1.62 -4.32 26.37
CA GLU A 38 -0.24 -3.95 26.02
C GLU A 38 0.07 -2.44 26.17
N THR A 39 -0.90 -1.60 26.56
CA THR A 39 -0.68 -0.16 26.79
C THR A 39 -0.65 0.23 28.28
N GLN A 40 -0.12 -0.64 29.14
CA GLN A 40 0.41 -0.22 30.44
C GLN A 40 1.93 -0.13 30.33
N GLU A 41 2.40 0.94 29.69
CA GLU A 41 3.81 1.31 29.71
C GLU A 41 4.23 1.59 31.16
N ASN A 42 5.30 0.91 31.54
CA ASN A 42 5.90 0.92 32.86
C ASN A 42 6.67 2.25 33.05
N PRO A 43 6.21 3.21 33.88
CA PRO A 43 6.82 4.55 33.97
C PRO A 43 8.21 4.56 34.64
N LEU A 44 8.75 3.40 35.03
CA LEU A 44 9.96 3.34 35.85
C LEU A 44 11.31 3.47 35.12
N ASN A 45 11.35 3.56 33.79
CA ASN A 45 12.62 3.53 33.04
C ASN A 45 13.10 4.87 32.47
N ILE A 46 12.34 5.97 32.65
CA ILE A 46 12.78 7.31 32.20
C ILE A 46 13.78 7.93 33.18
N ALA A 47 13.70 7.62 34.48
CA ALA A 47 14.56 8.21 35.49
C ALA A 47 16.04 7.76 35.42
N GLN A 48 16.34 6.59 34.83
CA GLN A 48 17.72 6.09 34.72
C GLN A 48 18.47 6.60 33.49
N LEU A 49 17.81 7.24 32.54
CA LEU A 49 18.46 7.79 31.34
C LEU A 49 19.03 9.21 31.52
N ILE A 50 18.77 9.86 32.66
CA ILE A 50 19.15 11.26 32.92
C ILE A 50 20.53 11.39 33.63
N GLN A 51 21.13 10.30 34.13
CA GLN A 51 22.37 10.39 34.95
C GLN A 51 23.71 10.24 34.21
N ARG A 52 23.81 10.55 32.91
CA ARG A 52 25.11 10.48 32.19
C ARG A 52 25.39 11.67 31.27
N LYS A 53 25.29 12.90 31.77
CA LYS A 53 25.86 14.08 31.11
C LYS A 53 26.46 15.08 32.10
N ASP A 54 27.61 14.70 32.67
CA ASP A 54 28.55 15.66 33.23
C ASP A 54 29.88 15.55 32.48
N LYS A 55 30.11 16.47 31.52
CA LYS A 55 31.37 17.20 31.40
C LYS A 55 31.36 18.18 30.23
N LYS A 56 31.64 19.44 30.61
CA LYS A 56 32.04 20.63 29.84
C LYS A 56 30.92 21.43 29.18
N ASP A 57 30.58 22.52 29.88
CA ASP A 57 29.84 23.70 29.43
C ASP A 57 30.43 24.33 28.15
N PRO A 58 29.63 24.44 27.08
CA PRO A 58 29.62 25.59 26.20
C PRO A 58 28.50 26.55 26.63
N GLY A 59 28.81 27.84 26.71
CA GLY A 59 27.98 28.90 27.26
C GLY A 59 26.48 28.79 27.00
N ASN A 60 25.72 29.07 28.07
CA ASN A 60 24.26 29.18 28.09
C ASN A 60 23.77 30.03 26.91
N PRO A 61 23.11 29.45 25.90
CA PRO A 61 22.46 30.23 24.87
C PRO A 61 21.34 31.04 25.52
N GLU A 62 21.30 32.34 25.23
CA GLU A 62 20.21 33.21 25.67
C GLU A 62 18.86 32.59 25.26
N ILE A 63 17.93 32.52 26.21
CA ILE A 63 16.58 32.04 25.98
C ILE A 63 15.94 33.03 25.00
N PRO A 64 15.50 32.59 23.81
CA PRO A 64 14.78 33.46 22.89
C PRO A 64 13.53 33.98 23.60
N GLU A 65 13.31 35.29 23.57
CA GLU A 65 12.08 35.87 24.09
C GLU A 65 10.86 35.20 23.44
N ASN A 66 9.87 34.91 24.27
CA ASN A 66 8.63 34.29 23.82
C ASN A 66 8.00 35.20 22.74
N PRO A 67 7.73 34.70 21.53
CA PRO A 67 7.15 35.53 20.48
C PRO A 67 5.85 36.13 20.99
N GLN A 68 5.73 37.46 20.83
CA GLN A 68 4.51 38.17 21.19
C GLN A 68 3.30 37.48 20.54
N ASN A 69 2.25 37.36 21.33
CA ASN A 69 1.00 36.72 20.96
C ASN A 69 0.44 37.44 19.73
N ASN A 70 0.66 36.88 18.54
CA ASN A 70 0.06 37.42 17.32
C ASN A 70 -1.46 37.41 17.52
N GLU A 71 -2.08 38.58 17.38
CA GLU A 71 -3.52 38.71 17.42
C GLU A 71 -4.14 37.70 16.46
N ASN A 72 -5.15 36.99 16.97
CA ASN A 72 -5.82 35.94 16.23
C ASN A 72 -6.43 36.59 14.97
N PRO A 73 -6.07 36.14 13.76
CA PRO A 73 -6.62 36.71 12.54
C PRO A 73 -8.14 36.63 12.59
N GLU A 74 -8.81 37.72 12.23
CA GLU A 74 -10.27 37.77 12.14
C GLU A 74 -10.75 36.62 11.25
N ASN A 75 -11.84 35.98 11.69
CA ASN A 75 -12.43 34.86 10.96
C ASN A 75 -12.85 35.38 9.58
N PRO A 76 -12.35 34.79 8.48
CA PRO A 76 -12.76 35.21 7.15
C PRO A 76 -14.28 35.04 7.01
N GLU A 77 -14.93 36.02 6.38
CA GLU A 77 -16.34 35.94 6.06
C GLU A 77 -16.62 34.65 5.28
N SER A 78 -17.73 33.99 5.63
CA SER A 78 -18.11 32.76 4.96
C SER A 78 -18.35 33.06 3.48
N PRO A 79 -17.73 32.32 2.55
CA PRO A 79 -17.95 32.54 1.13
C PRO A 79 -19.44 32.39 0.81
N GLU A 80 -19.96 33.29 -0.01
CA GLU A 80 -21.31 33.18 -0.54
C GLU A 80 -21.49 31.82 -1.20
N ASN A 81 -22.64 31.19 -0.97
CA ASN A 81 -22.97 29.91 -1.60
C ASN A 81 -22.89 30.10 -3.12
N PRO A 82 -22.08 29.31 -3.83
CA PRO A 82 -22.06 29.36 -5.28
C PRO A 82 -23.46 29.07 -5.82
N GLU A 83 -23.88 29.87 -6.78
CA GLU A 83 -25.14 29.65 -7.49
C GLU A 83 -25.19 28.20 -8.01
N SER A 84 -26.36 27.59 -7.86
CA SER A 84 -26.56 26.22 -8.33
C SER A 84 -26.27 26.16 -9.82
N PRO A 85 -25.43 25.23 -10.29
CA PRO A 85 -25.12 25.14 -11.71
C PRO A 85 -26.42 24.94 -12.50
N GLU A 86 -26.61 25.74 -13.55
CA GLU A 86 -27.67 25.51 -14.52
C GLU A 86 -27.56 24.07 -15.04
N ASN A 87 -28.69 23.37 -15.04
CA ASN A 87 -28.77 22.02 -15.58
C ASN A 87 -28.26 22.04 -17.03
N PRO A 88 -27.23 21.25 -17.37
CA PRO A 88 -26.76 21.19 -18.73
C PRO A 88 -27.91 20.70 -19.62
N GLU A 89 -28.28 21.54 -20.58
CA GLU A 89 -29.22 21.22 -21.63
C GLU A 89 -28.73 19.95 -22.35
N ASN A 90 -29.58 18.94 -22.41
CA ASN A 90 -29.27 17.62 -22.99
C ASN A 90 -28.74 17.75 -24.41
N GLN A 91 -27.42 17.77 -24.58
CA GLN A 91 -26.80 17.53 -25.87
C GLN A 91 -26.72 16.03 -26.10
N ASP A 92 -27.65 15.56 -26.93
CA ASP A 92 -27.81 14.20 -27.46
C ASP A 92 -26.65 13.76 -28.39
N ASN A 93 -25.41 14.00 -27.97
CA ASN A 93 -24.22 13.54 -28.70
C ASN A 93 -23.78 12.18 -28.18
N LYS A 94 -24.42 11.14 -28.73
CA LYS A 94 -23.89 9.77 -28.76
C LYS A 94 -22.55 9.77 -29.51
N LYS A 95 -21.46 10.09 -28.82
CA LYS A 95 -20.13 9.63 -29.22
C LYS A 95 -19.95 8.26 -28.57
N ASP A 96 -20.09 7.25 -29.40
CA ASP A 96 -19.76 5.86 -29.11
C ASP A 96 -18.27 5.75 -28.74
N HIS A 97 -17.91 6.10 -27.50
CA HIS A 97 -16.73 5.55 -26.84
C HIS A 97 -17.05 4.11 -26.44
N ASN A 98 -17.27 3.28 -27.45
CA ASN A 98 -17.14 1.84 -27.35
C ASN A 98 -15.64 1.54 -27.24
N THR A 99 -15.05 1.92 -26.11
CA THR A 99 -13.75 1.43 -25.69
C THR A 99 -13.89 -0.07 -25.61
N GLN A 100 -13.32 -0.75 -26.61
CA GLN A 100 -13.23 -2.19 -26.68
C GLN A 100 -12.89 -2.74 -25.30
N MET A 101 -13.88 -3.33 -24.64
CA MET A 101 -13.65 -4.29 -23.57
C MET A 101 -13.05 -5.51 -24.25
N LYS A 102 -11.77 -5.42 -24.62
CA LYS A 102 -10.95 -6.60 -24.95
C LYS A 102 -11.16 -7.57 -23.80
N SER A 103 -11.47 -8.81 -24.15
CA SER A 103 -11.63 -9.93 -23.23
C SER A 103 -10.41 -10.02 -22.31
N GLN A 104 -10.50 -9.39 -21.14
CA GLN A 104 -9.46 -9.20 -20.12
C GLN A 104 -9.05 -10.50 -19.38
N ALA A 105 -9.45 -11.66 -19.88
CA ALA A 105 -9.27 -12.93 -19.19
C ALA A 105 -7.83 -13.46 -19.25
N ASP A 106 -7.04 -13.09 -20.27
CA ASP A 106 -5.70 -13.65 -20.50
C ASP A 106 -4.54 -12.70 -20.12
N GLU A 107 -4.81 -11.47 -19.67
CA GLU A 107 -3.74 -10.46 -19.43
C GLU A 107 -3.26 -10.36 -17.97
N ASN A 108 -3.84 -11.11 -17.03
CA ASN A 108 -3.48 -11.02 -15.62
C ASN A 108 -2.27 -11.89 -15.22
N GLU A 109 -1.44 -12.31 -16.18
CA GLU A 109 -0.15 -12.92 -15.84
C GLU A 109 0.82 -11.85 -15.34
N GLN A 110 1.09 -11.87 -14.05
CA GLN A 110 2.12 -11.05 -13.43
C GLN A 110 3.48 -11.42 -14.04
N SER A 111 4.13 -10.47 -14.70
CA SER A 111 5.46 -10.70 -15.25
C SER A 111 6.52 -10.54 -14.16
N GLN A 112 7.44 -11.50 -14.07
CA GLN A 112 8.51 -11.49 -13.08
C GLN A 112 9.87 -11.58 -13.76
N VAL A 113 10.76 -10.65 -13.44
CA VAL A 113 12.16 -10.65 -13.88
C VAL A 113 13.06 -10.64 -12.66
N LYS A 114 13.99 -11.60 -12.62
CA LYS A 114 15.08 -11.62 -11.65
C LYS A 114 16.34 -11.10 -12.32
N VAL A 115 17.02 -10.15 -11.67
CA VAL A 115 18.28 -9.61 -12.18
C VAL A 115 19.42 -9.93 -11.25
N ASN A 116 20.43 -10.58 -11.83
CA ASN A 116 21.72 -10.81 -11.21
C ASN A 116 22.55 -9.54 -11.30
N ASP A 117 23.21 -9.18 -10.20
CA ASP A 117 24.19 -8.09 -10.14
C ASP A 117 23.70 -6.74 -10.69
N CYS A 118 23.01 -5.98 -9.84
CA CYS A 118 22.58 -4.62 -10.17
C CYS A 118 23.73 -3.62 -10.38
N ASN A 119 24.98 -4.01 -10.07
CA ASN A 119 26.15 -3.16 -10.19
C ASN A 119 27.00 -3.49 -11.43
N ALA A 120 26.53 -4.41 -12.29
CA ALA A 120 27.19 -4.71 -13.54
C ALA A 120 27.37 -3.43 -14.37
N LYS A 121 28.59 -3.22 -14.90
CA LYS A 121 28.94 -2.04 -15.71
C LYS A 121 27.98 -1.88 -16.91
N GLU A 122 27.55 -2.99 -17.48
CA GLU A 122 26.59 -3.06 -18.58
C GLU A 122 25.33 -3.74 -18.08
N PHE A 123 24.47 -2.96 -17.42
CA PHE A 123 23.19 -3.45 -16.94
C PHE A 123 22.23 -3.64 -18.13
N PRO A 124 21.60 -4.82 -18.31
CA PRO A 124 20.80 -5.13 -19.50
C PRO A 124 19.39 -4.53 -19.42
N PHE A 125 19.28 -3.19 -19.32
CA PHE A 125 18.00 -2.48 -19.19
C PHE A 125 17.04 -2.82 -20.31
N THR A 126 17.52 -2.84 -21.56
CA THR A 126 16.68 -3.14 -22.73
C THR A 126 16.03 -4.52 -22.63
N ASP A 127 16.78 -5.54 -22.21
CA ASP A 127 16.26 -6.91 -22.07
C ASP A 127 15.24 -7.02 -20.94
N VAL A 128 15.49 -6.32 -19.83
CA VAL A 128 14.55 -6.24 -18.70
C VAL A 128 13.25 -5.60 -19.15
N LEU A 129 13.32 -4.43 -19.78
CA LEU A 129 12.15 -3.68 -20.23
C LEU A 129 11.36 -4.46 -21.29
N ASN A 130 12.03 -5.13 -22.22
CA ASN A 130 11.39 -5.99 -23.21
C ASN A 130 10.67 -7.19 -22.58
N LYS A 131 11.28 -7.84 -21.58
CA LYS A 131 10.63 -8.95 -20.84
C LYS A 131 9.40 -8.49 -20.06
N LEU A 132 9.45 -7.28 -19.53
CA LEU A 132 8.33 -6.64 -18.85
C LEU A 132 7.33 -6.02 -19.83
N LYS A 133 7.55 -6.08 -21.15
CA LYS A 133 6.70 -5.41 -22.16
C LYS A 133 6.54 -3.90 -21.91
N LEU A 134 7.57 -3.26 -21.36
CA LEU A 134 7.65 -1.82 -21.05
C LEU A 134 8.62 -1.14 -22.03
N ASN A 135 8.33 -1.25 -23.32
CA ASN A 135 9.19 -0.77 -24.40
C ASN A 135 8.88 0.66 -24.86
N GLU A 136 7.83 1.28 -24.32
CA GLU A 136 7.47 2.67 -24.58
C GLU A 136 7.92 3.59 -23.43
N GLY A 137 7.97 4.90 -23.70
CA GLY A 137 8.28 5.90 -22.67
C GLY A 137 7.04 6.28 -21.88
N TYR A 138 7.03 5.99 -20.57
CA TYR A 138 5.95 6.34 -19.66
C TYR A 138 6.43 7.32 -18.57
N PRO A 139 5.58 8.25 -18.10
CA PRO A 139 5.85 8.97 -16.87
C PRO A 139 5.97 7.99 -15.70
N ILE A 140 6.93 8.24 -14.79
CA ILE A 140 7.16 7.35 -13.65
C ILE A 140 6.90 8.10 -12.34
N VAL A 141 6.11 7.48 -11.47
CA VAL A 141 5.92 7.91 -10.08
C VAL A 141 6.59 6.90 -9.16
N ASN A 142 7.70 7.29 -8.55
CA ASN A 142 8.44 6.46 -7.60
C ASN A 142 7.96 6.72 -6.16
N LEU A 143 7.38 5.71 -5.52
CA LEU A 143 6.92 5.76 -4.14
C LEU A 143 7.99 5.22 -3.19
N ILE A 144 8.50 6.10 -2.32
CA ILE A 144 9.50 5.77 -1.31
C ILE A 144 8.93 6.06 0.08
N ALA A 145 9.22 5.21 1.06
CA ALA A 145 8.79 5.36 2.46
C ALA A 145 7.25 5.43 2.66
N ALA A 146 6.51 4.73 1.81
CA ALA A 146 5.04 4.74 1.78
C ALA A 146 4.37 3.84 2.84
N GLN A 147 5.11 3.27 3.81
CA GLN A 147 4.60 2.31 4.79
C GLN A 147 3.76 2.97 5.92
N GLN A 148 2.83 3.86 5.60
CA GLN A 148 1.95 4.52 6.57
C GLN A 148 0.47 4.29 6.24
N SER A 149 -0.23 3.62 7.15
CA SER A 149 -1.63 3.18 6.98
C SER A 149 -2.69 4.30 6.92
N LYS A 150 -2.33 5.55 7.23
CA LYS A 150 -3.29 6.66 7.37
C LYS A 150 -3.36 7.62 6.17
N ARG A 151 -2.74 7.29 5.03
CA ARG A 151 -2.64 8.18 3.86
C ARG A 151 -3.62 7.85 2.73
N GLY A 152 -4.81 7.33 3.05
CA GLY A 152 -5.77 6.85 2.04
C GLY A 152 -6.17 7.90 1.00
N SER A 153 -6.48 9.13 1.40
CA SER A 153 -6.83 10.22 0.48
C SER A 153 -5.68 10.63 -0.43
N PHE A 154 -4.45 10.68 0.12
CA PHE A 154 -3.24 10.97 -0.63
C PHE A 154 -2.97 9.92 -1.71
N TYR A 155 -3.03 8.63 -1.35
CA TYR A 155 -2.88 7.53 -2.31
C TYR A 155 -3.98 7.48 -3.36
N ALA A 156 -5.22 7.83 -3.00
CA ALA A 156 -6.30 7.98 -3.97
C ALA A 156 -6.00 9.09 -5.00
N GLY A 157 -5.42 10.21 -4.55
CA GLY A 157 -4.98 11.31 -5.40
C GLY A 157 -3.88 10.90 -6.37
N ILE A 158 -2.83 10.22 -5.87
CA ILE A 158 -1.74 9.70 -6.71
C ILE A 158 -2.27 8.72 -7.75
N ALA A 159 -3.09 7.75 -7.35
CA ALA A 159 -3.66 6.77 -8.27
C ALA A 159 -4.53 7.43 -9.34
N ARG A 160 -5.29 8.49 -8.98
CA ARG A 160 -6.07 9.28 -9.94
C ARG A 160 -5.17 10.03 -10.92
N ALA A 161 -4.09 10.66 -10.45
CA ALA A 161 -3.14 11.37 -11.29
C ALA A 161 -2.47 10.40 -12.28
N CYS A 162 -1.95 9.26 -11.78
CA CYS A 162 -1.31 8.26 -12.62
C CYS A 162 -2.25 7.69 -13.69
N PHE A 163 -3.51 7.42 -13.33
CA PHE A 163 -4.53 6.96 -14.28
C PHE A 163 -4.77 7.97 -15.41
N ASN A 164 -4.85 9.26 -15.07
CA ASN A 164 -5.11 10.30 -16.05
C ASN A 164 -3.91 10.59 -16.97
N SER A 165 -2.69 10.29 -16.52
CA SER A 165 -1.45 10.56 -17.27
C SER A 165 -0.79 9.32 -17.83
N ASP A 166 -1.43 8.15 -17.71
CA ASP A 166 -0.87 6.84 -18.03
C ASP A 166 0.53 6.60 -17.41
N ALA A 167 0.70 7.07 -16.17
CA ALA A 167 1.97 6.95 -15.45
C ALA A 167 2.10 5.58 -14.79
N ILE A 168 3.32 5.05 -14.79
CA ILE A 168 3.69 3.83 -14.09
C ILE A 168 4.06 4.16 -12.65
N ILE A 169 3.53 3.38 -11.71
CA ILE A 169 3.93 3.47 -10.31
C ILE A 169 5.06 2.48 -10.06
N VAL A 170 6.17 2.96 -9.51
CA VAL A 170 7.26 2.13 -8.98
C VAL A 170 7.18 2.15 -7.46
N ASN A 171 7.10 0.98 -6.84
CA ASN A 171 6.99 0.84 -5.38
C ASN A 171 7.83 -0.33 -4.86
N SER A 172 7.99 -0.41 -3.55
CA SER A 172 8.44 -1.64 -2.89
C SER A 172 7.40 -2.75 -3.09
N LEU A 173 7.85 -4.00 -3.27
CA LEU A 173 6.98 -5.18 -3.43
C LEU A 173 5.98 -5.44 -2.29
N ILE A 174 6.17 -4.79 -1.13
CA ILE A 174 5.40 -4.96 0.10
C ILE A 174 4.21 -3.99 0.18
N GLU A 175 3.26 -4.28 1.07
CA GLU A 175 2.05 -3.47 1.22
C GLU A 175 2.32 -2.09 1.85
N THR A 176 1.80 -1.04 1.20
CA THR A 176 2.01 0.38 1.54
C THR A 176 0.70 1.16 1.69
N GLY A 177 -0.41 0.63 1.19
CA GLY A 177 -1.75 1.22 1.18
C GLY A 177 -2.20 1.77 -0.17
N ILE A 178 -1.29 1.95 -1.15
CA ILE A 178 -1.63 2.40 -2.52
C ILE A 178 -2.35 1.31 -3.33
N GLU A 179 -2.17 0.05 -2.95
CA GLU A 179 -2.50 -1.13 -3.73
C GLU A 179 -3.98 -1.22 -4.06
N LYS A 180 -4.82 -0.92 -3.06
CA LYS A 180 -6.27 -0.89 -3.23
C LYS A 180 -6.71 0.12 -4.28
N TYR A 181 -6.02 1.25 -4.39
CA TYR A 181 -6.36 2.32 -5.32
C TYR A 181 -5.83 2.05 -6.73
N ALA A 182 -4.63 1.48 -6.83
CA ALA A 182 -4.06 1.05 -8.10
C ALA A 182 -4.85 -0.10 -8.74
N LEU A 183 -5.22 -1.13 -7.97
CA LEU A 183 -6.07 -2.24 -8.45
C LEU A 183 -7.42 -1.76 -8.99
N ARG A 184 -8.10 -0.86 -8.27
CA ARG A 184 -9.40 -0.31 -8.69
C ARG A 184 -9.37 0.46 -10.01
N ARG A 185 -8.19 0.96 -10.40
CA ARG A 185 -7.99 1.75 -11.62
C ARG A 185 -7.20 0.99 -12.68
N ASN A 186 -6.89 -0.29 -12.44
CA ASN A 186 -6.07 -1.12 -13.32
C ASN A 186 -4.74 -0.45 -13.69
N LEU A 187 -4.06 0.15 -12.71
CA LEU A 187 -2.78 0.82 -12.95
C LEU A 187 -1.63 -0.18 -13.09
N THR A 188 -0.70 0.13 -13.98
CA THR A 188 0.60 -0.53 -14.04
C THR A 188 1.43 -0.15 -12.83
N VAL A 189 1.69 -1.16 -11.98
CA VAL A 189 2.57 -1.05 -10.81
C VAL A 189 3.74 -2.00 -10.98
N ILE A 190 4.95 -1.44 -10.98
CA ILE A 190 6.21 -2.19 -10.92
C ILE A 190 6.64 -2.26 -9.47
N GLY A 191 6.74 -3.48 -8.98
CA GLY A 191 7.34 -3.74 -7.69
C GLY A 191 8.84 -4.00 -7.84
N VAL A 192 9.65 -3.35 -7.00
CA VAL A 192 11.10 -3.61 -6.92
C VAL A 192 11.47 -4.04 -5.50
N ALA A 193 12.23 -5.13 -5.35
CA ALA A 193 12.81 -5.52 -4.07
C ALA A 193 14.01 -6.47 -4.20
N PRO A 194 14.93 -6.49 -3.22
CA PRO A 194 15.86 -7.61 -3.06
C PRO A 194 15.12 -8.92 -2.84
N GLU A 195 15.53 -9.99 -3.53
CA GLU A 195 14.86 -11.30 -3.44
C GLU A 195 14.85 -11.84 -2.00
N ASN A 196 15.91 -11.60 -1.24
CA ASN A 196 16.05 -12.04 0.14
C ASN A 196 15.28 -11.20 1.17
N CYS A 197 14.64 -10.11 0.76
CA CYS A 197 13.88 -9.21 1.63
C CYS A 197 12.36 -9.39 1.50
N VAL A 198 11.89 -10.30 0.64
CA VAL A 198 10.47 -10.52 0.38
C VAL A 198 10.08 -11.98 0.56
N LYS A 199 8.83 -12.21 0.97
CA LYS A 199 8.21 -13.53 1.08
C LYS A 199 7.06 -13.66 0.10
N TYR A 200 6.94 -14.81 -0.56
CA TYR A 200 5.80 -15.08 -1.42
C TYR A 200 4.54 -15.36 -0.59
N PRO A 201 3.35 -14.97 -1.07
CA PRO A 201 2.09 -15.26 -0.42
C PRO A 201 1.89 -16.75 -0.21
N LYS A 202 1.41 -17.14 0.98
CA LYS A 202 1.09 -18.53 1.30
C LYS A 202 -0.38 -18.79 1.00
N ILE A 203 -0.69 -19.92 0.36
CA ILE A 203 -2.04 -20.27 -0.12
C ILE A 203 -3.10 -20.26 1.00
N ASN A 204 -2.72 -20.40 2.28
CA ASN A 204 -3.64 -20.45 3.42
C ASN A 204 -3.12 -19.76 4.69
N SER A 205 -2.42 -18.62 4.58
CA SER A 205 -2.00 -17.90 5.78
C SER A 205 -3.15 -17.10 6.39
N ILE A 206 -3.50 -17.40 7.65
CA ILE A 206 -4.44 -16.60 8.46
C ILE A 206 -3.90 -15.18 8.68
N GLN A 207 -2.57 -15.04 8.73
CA GLN A 207 -1.88 -13.77 8.95
C GLN A 207 -0.91 -13.50 7.81
N LYS A 208 -1.01 -12.31 7.23
CA LYS A 208 -0.09 -11.81 6.21
C LYS A 208 1.19 -11.34 6.89
N SER A 209 2.34 -11.76 6.38
CA SER A 209 3.62 -11.25 6.90
C SER A 209 3.93 -9.85 6.37
N SER A 210 4.64 -9.02 7.15
CA SER A 210 4.95 -7.63 6.76
C SER A 210 5.90 -7.53 5.55
N ASP A 211 6.64 -8.59 5.27
CA ASP A 211 7.53 -8.76 4.14
C ASP A 211 6.91 -9.57 2.99
N GLU A 212 5.61 -9.85 3.07
CA GLU A 212 4.89 -10.55 2.01
C GLU A 212 4.64 -9.66 0.80
N ILE A 213 4.85 -10.21 -0.38
CA ILE A 213 4.58 -9.53 -1.65
C ILE A 213 3.10 -9.18 -1.74
N SER A 214 2.80 -7.96 -2.18
CA SER A 214 1.43 -7.53 -2.42
C SER A 214 0.94 -7.88 -3.82
N ASN A 215 -0.33 -8.28 -3.92
CA ASN A 215 -0.98 -8.74 -5.16
C ASN A 215 -1.29 -7.63 -6.18
N CYS A 216 -0.94 -6.37 -5.90
CA CYS A 216 -1.23 -5.24 -6.80
C CYS A 216 -0.20 -5.06 -7.91
N HIS A 217 0.97 -5.69 -7.80
CA HIS A 217 2.04 -5.48 -8.75
C HIS A 217 1.75 -6.21 -10.05
N THR A 218 1.66 -5.46 -11.15
CA THR A 218 1.56 -6.04 -12.50
C THR A 218 2.90 -6.63 -12.97
N HIS A 219 4.00 -6.05 -12.50
CA HIS A 219 5.37 -6.38 -12.88
C HIS A 219 6.19 -6.52 -11.60
N ILE A 220 6.97 -7.58 -11.47
CA ILE A 220 7.89 -7.80 -10.35
C ILE A 220 9.32 -7.80 -10.85
N PHE A 221 10.14 -7.00 -10.17
CA PHE A 221 11.57 -6.89 -10.42
C PHE A 221 12.36 -7.26 -9.16
N LEU A 222 12.94 -8.46 -9.15
CA LEU A 222 13.72 -8.96 -8.01
C LEU A 222 15.22 -8.79 -8.24
N LEU A 223 15.87 -8.16 -7.27
CA LEU A 223 17.31 -7.96 -7.26
C LEU A 223 18.00 -9.11 -6.51
N ILE A 224 18.90 -9.81 -7.20
CA ILE A 224 19.74 -10.83 -6.58
C ILE A 224 21.02 -10.16 -6.11
N ILE A 225 21.05 -9.84 -4.81
CA ILE A 225 22.24 -9.27 -4.16
C ILE A 225 23.23 -10.40 -3.92
N LEU A 226 24.28 -10.44 -4.74
CA LEU A 226 25.42 -11.32 -4.47
C LEU A 226 26.12 -10.78 -3.23
N LYS A 227 26.22 -11.62 -2.18
CA LYS A 227 27.12 -11.32 -1.07
C LYS A 227 28.52 -11.24 -1.65
N MET A 228 29.07 -10.02 -1.74
CA MET A 228 30.48 -9.86 -2.01
C MET A 228 31.19 -10.67 -0.92
N LYS A 229 31.97 -11.67 -1.32
CA LYS A 229 32.92 -12.26 -0.40
C LYS A 229 33.81 -11.08 -0.02
N LEU A 230 33.71 -10.60 1.22
CA LEU A 230 34.77 -9.81 1.78
C LEU A 230 35.95 -10.76 1.78
N ASP A 231 36.77 -10.67 0.76
CA ASP A 231 38.07 -11.30 0.77
C ASP A 231 38.76 -10.74 2.01
N GLN A 232 38.87 -11.58 3.04
CA GLN A 232 39.58 -11.25 4.26
C GLN A 232 41.04 -11.10 3.85
N GLN A 233 41.45 -9.85 3.61
CA GLN A 233 42.84 -9.47 3.41
C GLN A 233 43.59 -9.52 4.74
#